data_AF-A0A529NT99-F1
#
_entry.id   AF-A0A529NT99-F1
#
_cell.length_a   1.000
_cell.length_b   1.000
_cell.length_c   1.000
_cell.angle_alpha   90.00
_cell.angle_beta   90.00
_cell.angle_gamma   90.00
#
_symmetry.space_group_name_H-M   'P 1'
#
loop_
_entity.id
_entity.type
_entity.pdbx_description
1 polymer ?
#
loop_
_entity_poly.entity_id
_entity_poly.type
_entity_poly.pdbx_seq_one_letter_code
_entity_poly.pdbx_strand_id
1 'polypeptide(L)'
;VDNADNVFQADSGSTSYGSFTIDAAGNWTYTLDDTNPTVDALNDGDPLSDSFTVHSEDGTSQLITISITGTNDAAIIDGTTSGAVDEDGADAPVTAIGSLTASDVDNADNVFQADSGSTSYGSFTIDAAGNWTYTLDDTNPTVDALNDGDPLSDSFTVHSEDGTSQLITISITGTNDAAIIDGTTSGAVDEDGA
;
A
#
# COMPACT_ATOMS: atom_id res chain seq x y z
N VAL A 1 -23.42 -58.62 13.70
CA VAL A 1 -22.72 -57.97 12.57
C VAL A 1 -23.64 -56.84 12.19
N ASP A 2 -23.23 -55.63 12.52
CA ASP A 2 -23.98 -54.41 12.17
C ASP A 2 -24.04 -54.27 10.64
N ASN A 3 -25.06 -53.56 10.15
CA ASN A 3 -25.46 -53.33 8.75
C ASN A 3 -24.47 -53.76 7.62
N ALA A 4 -24.96 -54.47 6.61
CA ALA A 4 -24.17 -54.94 5.46
C ALA A 4 -23.57 -53.80 4.60
N ASP A 5 -24.11 -52.59 4.69
CA ASP A 5 -23.65 -51.42 3.96
C ASP A 5 -23.16 -50.36 4.96
N ASN A 6 -21.85 -50.29 5.19
CA ASN A 6 -21.17 -49.26 5.98
C ASN A 6 -21.18 -47.90 5.23
N VAL A 7 -22.36 -47.32 5.03
CA VAL A 7 -22.57 -46.08 4.26
C VAL A 7 -22.93 -44.90 5.16
N PHE A 8 -22.64 -43.69 4.67
CA PHE A 8 -23.06 -42.43 5.28
C PHE A 8 -24.48 -42.05 4.84
N GLN A 9 -25.16 -41.24 5.65
CA GLN A 9 -26.35 -40.52 5.22
C GLN A 9 -25.91 -39.34 4.35
N ALA A 10 -26.44 -39.24 3.13
CA ALA A 10 -26.20 -38.06 2.30
C ALA A 10 -26.87 -36.83 2.95
N ASP A 11 -26.11 -35.76 3.12
CA ASP A 11 -26.56 -34.57 3.86
C ASP A 11 -25.90 -33.31 3.29
N SER A 12 -26.50 -32.16 3.58
CA SER A 12 -25.96 -30.86 3.22
C SER A 12 -26.52 -29.79 4.15
N GLY A 13 -25.72 -28.78 4.47
CA GLY A 13 -26.16 -27.70 5.35
C GLY A 13 -25.21 -26.51 5.35
N SER A 14 -25.57 -25.51 6.14
CA SER A 14 -24.72 -24.36 6.44
C SER A 14 -24.16 -24.49 7.85
N THR A 15 -22.96 -23.95 8.03
CA THR A 15 -22.27 -23.82 9.31
C THR A 15 -22.16 -22.34 9.69
N SER A 16 -21.30 -21.99 10.65
CA SER A 16 -21.11 -20.58 11.04
C SER A 16 -20.40 -19.78 9.96
N TYR A 17 -19.49 -20.42 9.21
CA TYR A 17 -18.57 -19.76 8.27
C TYR A 17 -18.62 -20.36 6.87
N GLY A 18 -19.60 -21.22 6.56
CA GLY A 18 -19.64 -21.86 5.25
C GLY A 18 -20.81 -22.83 5.07
N SER A 19 -20.62 -23.76 4.15
CA SER A 19 -21.57 -24.82 3.84
C SER A 19 -20.87 -26.12 3.54
N PHE A 20 -21.57 -27.23 3.74
CA PHE A 20 -21.05 -28.57 3.48
C PHE A 20 -22.02 -29.42 2.68
N THR A 21 -21.46 -30.42 2.01
CA THR A 21 -22.20 -31.58 1.49
C THR A 21 -21.46 -32.85 1.84
N ILE A 22 -22.17 -33.97 1.99
CA ILE A 22 -21.61 -35.31 2.08
C ILE A 22 -22.50 -36.28 1.30
N ASP A 23 -21.90 -37.19 0.54
CA ASP A 23 -22.62 -38.26 -0.15
C ASP A 23 -22.64 -39.56 0.67
N ALA A 24 -23.41 -40.55 0.21
CA ALA A 24 -23.52 -41.83 0.91
C ALA A 24 -22.22 -42.64 0.95
N ALA A 25 -21.25 -42.34 0.08
CA ALA A 25 -19.91 -42.94 0.09
C ALA A 25 -18.96 -42.25 1.07
N GLY A 26 -19.39 -41.15 1.72
CA GLY A 26 -18.61 -40.37 2.66
C GLY A 26 -17.72 -39.30 2.01
N ASN A 27 -17.89 -39.04 0.71
CA ASN A 27 -17.20 -37.92 0.07
C ASN A 27 -17.88 -36.63 0.52
N TRP A 28 -17.14 -35.74 1.16
CA TRP A 28 -17.65 -34.47 1.63
C TRP A 28 -16.92 -33.29 1.02
N THR A 29 -17.63 -32.16 0.93
CA THR A 29 -17.08 -30.87 0.53
C THR A 29 -17.42 -29.85 1.60
N TYR A 30 -16.52 -28.93 1.86
CA TYR A 30 -16.79 -27.72 2.63
C TYR A 30 -16.46 -26.52 1.75
N THR A 31 -17.36 -25.54 1.71
CA THR A 31 -17.18 -24.26 1.01
C THR A 31 -17.24 -23.16 2.05
N LEU A 32 -16.12 -22.49 2.26
CA LEU A 32 -16.02 -21.31 3.11
C LEU A 32 -16.83 -20.17 2.50
N ASP A 33 -17.55 -19.43 3.34
CA ASP A 33 -18.17 -18.15 2.99
C ASP A 33 -17.18 -17.02 3.26
N ASP A 34 -16.43 -16.66 2.23
CA ASP A 34 -15.42 -15.59 2.26
C ASP A 34 -16.03 -14.21 2.51
N THR A 35 -17.34 -14.06 2.28
CA THR A 35 -18.05 -12.80 2.55
C THR A 35 -18.52 -12.67 3.99
N ASN A 36 -18.25 -13.68 4.82
CA ASN A 36 -18.56 -13.65 6.24
C ASN A 36 -17.63 -12.64 6.95
N PRO A 37 -18.14 -11.61 7.64
CA PRO A 37 -17.29 -10.57 8.24
C PRO A 37 -16.31 -11.06 9.31
N THR A 38 -16.50 -12.25 9.87
CA THR A 38 -15.54 -12.85 10.81
C THR A 38 -14.41 -13.57 10.08
N VAL A 39 -14.68 -14.11 8.89
CA VAL A 39 -13.67 -14.72 8.02
C VAL A 39 -12.85 -13.65 7.32
N ASP A 40 -13.51 -12.64 6.76
CA ASP A 40 -12.95 -11.47 6.07
C ASP A 40 -12.08 -10.58 6.98
N ALA A 41 -12.20 -10.74 8.31
CA ALA A 41 -11.41 -9.98 9.29
C ALA A 41 -10.25 -10.80 9.89
N LEU A 42 -9.95 -11.99 9.35
CA LEU A 42 -8.82 -12.80 9.81
C LEU A 42 -7.52 -12.31 9.15
N ASN A 43 -6.56 -11.87 9.96
CA ASN A 43 -5.24 -11.48 9.45
C ASN A 43 -4.40 -12.73 9.08
N ASP A 44 -3.23 -12.52 8.47
CA ASP A 44 -2.33 -13.61 8.06
C ASP A 44 -1.97 -14.55 9.22
N GLY A 45 -2.35 -15.81 9.06
CA GLY A 45 -2.09 -16.85 10.06
C GLY A 45 -3.10 -16.92 11.19
N ASP A 46 -4.09 -16.03 11.26
CA ASP A 46 -5.12 -16.07 12.30
C ASP A 46 -5.94 -17.38 12.19
N PRO A 47 -6.08 -18.14 13.30
CA PRO A 47 -6.80 -19.39 13.26
C PRO A 47 -8.29 -19.18 13.53
N LEU A 48 -9.12 -19.78 12.67
CA LEU A 48 -10.55 -19.96 12.90
C LEU A 48 -10.92 -21.43 12.71
N SER A 49 -11.98 -21.89 13.37
CA SER A 49 -12.47 -23.25 13.19
C SER A 49 -13.97 -23.27 12.97
N ASP A 50 -14.39 -24.13 12.04
CA ASP A 50 -15.77 -24.50 11.86
C ASP A 50 -15.96 -26.01 12.02
N SER A 51 -17.21 -26.46 12.16
CA SER A 51 -17.49 -27.88 12.24
C SER A 51 -18.91 -28.24 11.81
N PHE A 52 -19.08 -29.47 11.34
CA PHE A 52 -20.39 -30.07 11.08
C PHE A 52 -20.38 -31.54 11.48
N THR A 53 -21.55 -32.05 11.85
CA THR A 53 -21.72 -33.45 12.27
C THR A 53 -22.37 -34.25 11.15
N VAL A 54 -21.76 -35.37 10.78
CA VAL A 54 -22.31 -36.33 9.81
C VAL A 54 -22.76 -37.61 10.52
N HIS A 55 -23.60 -38.40 9.87
CA HIS A 55 -24.18 -39.61 10.44
C HIS A 55 -24.01 -40.79 9.47
N SER A 56 -23.69 -41.98 9.99
CA SER A 56 -23.87 -43.23 9.26
C SER A 56 -25.34 -43.65 9.21
N GLU A 57 -25.68 -44.61 8.35
CA GLU A 57 -27.06 -45.10 8.22
C GLU A 57 -27.63 -45.69 9.53
N ASP A 58 -26.76 -46.24 10.39
CA ASP A 58 -27.13 -46.74 11.72
C ASP A 58 -27.33 -45.63 12.78
N GLY A 59 -27.10 -44.37 12.40
CA GLY A 59 -27.24 -43.19 13.26
C GLY A 59 -25.99 -42.82 14.06
N THR A 60 -24.86 -43.52 13.89
CA THR A 60 -23.60 -43.15 14.54
C THR A 60 -23.11 -41.80 14.01
N SER A 61 -22.83 -40.85 14.92
CA SER A 61 -22.40 -39.50 14.58
C SER A 61 -20.88 -39.36 14.52
N GLN A 62 -20.37 -38.57 13.59
CA GLN A 62 -18.97 -38.16 13.50
C GLN A 62 -18.89 -36.64 13.33
N LEU A 63 -18.10 -35.97 14.17
CA LEU A 63 -17.80 -34.54 14.01
C LEU A 63 -16.66 -34.38 12.99
N ILE A 64 -16.86 -33.50 12.03
CA ILE A 64 -15.83 -33.03 11.10
C ILE A 64 -15.46 -31.61 11.51
N THR A 65 -14.17 -31.37 11.75
CA THR A 65 -13.62 -30.06 12.12
C THR A 65 -12.83 -29.50 10.94
N ILE A 66 -13.14 -28.26 10.58
CA ILE A 66 -12.46 -27.49 9.55
C ILE A 66 -11.56 -26.48 10.25
N SER A 67 -10.28 -26.45 9.86
CA SER A 67 -9.34 -25.42 10.25
C SER A 67 -9.28 -24.38 9.13
N ILE A 68 -9.52 -23.13 9.47
CA ILE A 68 -9.48 -21.97 8.59
C ILE A 68 -8.28 -21.14 9.07
N THR A 69 -7.49 -20.65 8.13
CA THR A 69 -6.35 -19.79 8.40
C THR A 69 -6.53 -18.52 7.59
N GLY A 70 -6.51 -17.38 8.28
CA GLY A 70 -6.62 -16.06 7.67
C GLY A 70 -5.47 -15.76 6.71
N THR A 71 -5.73 -14.80 5.84
CA THR A 71 -4.79 -14.24 4.90
C THR A 71 -4.93 -12.73 4.96
N ASN A 72 -3.82 -12.00 4.87
CA ASN A 72 -3.87 -10.55 4.93
C ASN A 72 -4.63 -9.96 3.73
N ASP A 73 -5.62 -9.13 4.00
CA ASP A 73 -6.24 -8.24 3.04
C ASP A 73 -5.41 -6.95 2.90
N ALA A 74 -5.22 -6.50 1.66
CA ALA A 74 -4.40 -5.30 1.44
C ALA A 74 -5.16 -4.05 1.89
N ALA A 75 -4.51 -3.20 2.70
CA ALA A 75 -5.07 -1.91 3.07
C ALA A 75 -5.43 -1.06 1.84
N ILE A 76 -6.56 -0.36 1.92
CA ILE A 76 -6.95 0.67 0.96
C ILE A 76 -6.32 2.00 1.42
N ILE A 77 -5.43 2.56 0.61
CA ILE A 77 -4.79 3.86 0.85
C ILE A 77 -5.44 4.93 -0.02
N ASP A 78 -5.81 6.04 0.60
CA ASP A 78 -6.48 7.19 -0.03
C ASP A 78 -5.80 8.51 0.40
N GLY A 79 -6.22 9.64 -0.20
CA GLY A 79 -5.77 10.98 0.18
C GLY A 79 -4.84 11.65 -0.84
N THR A 80 -3.87 12.43 -0.36
CA THR A 80 -3.00 13.25 -1.23
C THR A 80 -1.77 12.47 -1.67
N THR A 81 -1.77 11.97 -2.91
CA THR A 81 -0.68 11.17 -3.50
C THR A 81 0.23 11.96 -4.44
N SER A 82 0.08 13.28 -4.48
CA SER A 82 0.89 14.15 -5.33
C SER A 82 1.18 15.48 -4.66
N GLY A 83 2.36 16.03 -4.91
CA GLY A 83 2.77 17.37 -4.50
C GLY A 83 3.38 18.15 -5.65
N ALA A 84 3.51 19.46 -5.48
CA ALA A 84 4.21 20.34 -6.41
C ALA A 84 5.09 21.32 -5.63
N VAL A 85 6.26 21.61 -6.16
CA VAL A 85 7.19 22.62 -5.68
C VAL A 85 7.79 23.36 -6.88
N ASP A 86 8.20 24.60 -6.66
CA ASP A 86 8.97 25.36 -7.64
C ASP A 86 10.39 25.54 -7.09
N GLU A 87 11.39 25.36 -7.94
CA GLU A 87 12.80 25.70 -7.66
C GLU A 87 12.90 27.13 -7.16
N ASP A 88 13.78 27.42 -6.18
CA ASP A 88 13.96 28.76 -5.63
C ASP A 88 12.65 29.39 -5.09
N GLY A 89 11.72 28.53 -4.66
CA GLY A 89 10.45 28.95 -4.06
C GLY A 89 10.63 29.92 -2.90
N ALA A 90 9.63 30.76 -2.66
CA ALA A 90 9.69 31.81 -1.63
C ALA A 90 9.90 31.30 -0.19
N ASP A 91 9.64 30.01 0.04
CA ASP A 91 9.81 29.35 1.33
C ASP A 91 11.16 28.62 1.38
N ALA A 92 11.95 28.90 2.42
CA ALA A 92 13.19 28.18 2.70
C ALA A 92 13.03 27.39 4.01
N PRO A 93 12.94 26.04 3.99
CA PRO A 93 13.08 25.16 2.82
C PRO A 93 11.82 25.08 1.93
N VAL A 94 12.00 24.79 0.63
CA VAL A 94 10.92 24.56 -0.33
C VAL A 94 10.31 23.18 -0.06
N THR A 95 9.00 23.14 0.26
CA THR A 95 8.34 21.91 0.70
C THR A 95 6.99 21.68 0.02
N ALA A 96 6.64 20.40 -0.16
CA ALA A 96 5.28 19.95 -0.44
C ALA A 96 4.80 19.08 0.72
N ILE A 97 3.54 19.25 1.13
CA ILE A 97 2.93 18.49 2.22
C ILE A 97 1.65 17.82 1.74
N GLY A 98 1.32 16.71 2.37
CA GLY A 98 0.04 16.04 2.16
C GLY A 98 -0.28 15.08 3.29
N SER A 99 -1.46 14.48 3.20
CA SER A 99 -1.94 13.51 4.17
C SER A 99 -2.62 12.36 3.43
N LEU A 100 -2.32 11.15 3.89
CA LEU A 100 -2.92 9.90 3.45
C LEU A 100 -3.79 9.31 4.55
N THR A 101 -4.74 8.47 4.16
CA THR A 101 -5.54 7.65 5.07
C THR A 101 -5.45 6.20 4.64
N ALA A 102 -5.38 5.27 5.60
CA ALA A 102 -5.47 3.84 5.34
C ALA A 102 -6.79 3.30 5.92
N SER A 103 -7.36 2.29 5.26
CA SER A 103 -8.45 1.49 5.80
C SER A 103 -8.24 0.02 5.44
N ASP A 104 -8.36 -0.85 6.41
CA ASP A 104 -8.09 -2.27 6.29
C ASP A 104 -9.15 -3.07 7.07
N VAL A 105 -9.57 -4.22 6.52
CA VAL A 105 -10.65 -5.03 7.09
C VAL A 105 -10.15 -5.93 8.22
N ASP A 106 -8.90 -6.36 8.15
CA ASP A 106 -8.26 -7.27 9.11
C ASP A 106 -7.21 -6.57 10.00
N ASN A 107 -7.01 -5.26 9.82
CA ASN A 107 -6.12 -4.43 10.62
C ASN A 107 -6.83 -3.18 11.17
N ALA A 108 -7.16 -3.20 12.46
CA ALA A 108 -7.97 -2.15 13.07
C ALA A 108 -7.25 -0.80 13.24
N ASP A 109 -5.92 -0.80 13.30
CA ASP A 109 -5.15 0.40 13.64
C ASP A 109 -5.12 1.40 12.48
N ASN A 110 -5.20 0.94 11.22
CA ASN A 110 -5.32 1.80 10.04
C ASN A 110 -4.24 2.89 9.96
N VAL A 111 -3.00 2.53 10.31
CA VAL A 111 -1.84 3.43 10.39
C VAL A 111 -0.81 3.15 9.29
N PHE A 112 0.14 4.08 9.15
CA PHE A 112 1.29 3.96 8.27
C PHE A 112 2.56 3.60 9.03
N GLN A 113 3.51 2.98 8.33
CA GLN A 113 4.88 2.85 8.82
C GLN A 113 5.53 4.24 8.74
N ALA A 114 5.89 4.81 9.90
CA ALA A 114 6.61 6.07 9.95
C ALA A 114 7.99 5.89 9.30
N ASP A 115 8.30 6.72 8.30
CA ASP A 115 9.50 6.57 7.48
C ASP A 115 10.06 7.93 7.05
N SER A 116 11.33 7.94 6.67
CA SER A 116 12.01 9.12 6.12
C SER A 116 13.18 8.69 5.26
N GLY A 117 13.45 9.44 4.20
CA GLY A 117 14.54 9.11 3.29
C GLY A 117 14.91 10.23 2.34
N SER A 118 15.90 9.95 1.51
CA SER A 118 16.29 10.81 0.39
C SER A 118 15.76 10.25 -0.90
N THR A 119 15.43 11.14 -1.83
CA THR A 119 14.99 10.84 -3.19
C THR A 119 16.05 11.33 -4.18
N SER A 120 15.70 11.48 -5.46
CA SER A 120 16.68 11.95 -6.47
C SER A 120 16.99 13.44 -6.34
N TYR A 121 16.01 14.22 -5.92
CA TYR A 121 16.03 15.69 -5.92
C TYR A 121 15.64 16.29 -4.57
N GLY A 122 15.50 15.48 -3.52
CA GLY A 122 15.09 15.96 -2.20
C GLY A 122 15.09 14.89 -1.12
N SER A 123 14.24 15.11 -0.12
CA SER A 123 14.01 14.19 0.99
C SER A 123 12.54 14.18 1.39
N PHE A 124 12.12 13.10 2.05
CA PHE A 124 10.76 12.97 2.54
C PHE A 124 10.71 12.47 3.98
N THR A 125 9.59 12.73 4.63
CA THR A 125 9.16 12.11 5.89
C THR A 125 7.69 11.75 5.79
N ILE A 126 7.25 10.66 6.43
CA ILE A 126 5.86 10.34 6.70
C ILE A 126 5.70 9.89 8.15
N ASP A 127 4.66 10.37 8.84
CA ASP A 127 4.33 9.89 10.19
C ASP A 127 3.31 8.74 10.16
N ALA A 128 3.09 8.11 11.31
CA ALA A 128 2.14 6.99 11.41
C ALA A 128 0.67 7.39 11.14
N ALA A 129 0.36 8.69 11.19
CA ALA A 129 -0.97 9.22 10.85
C ALA A 129 -1.10 9.52 9.34
N GLY A 130 -0.08 9.24 8.54
CA GLY A 130 -0.09 9.43 7.10
C GLY A 130 0.24 10.86 6.65
N ASN A 131 0.68 11.74 7.56
CA ASN A 131 1.13 13.08 7.17
C ASN A 131 2.53 12.99 6.59
N TRP A 132 2.68 13.38 5.32
CA TRP A 132 3.96 13.37 4.64
C TRP A 132 4.43 14.79 4.31
N THR A 133 5.74 14.94 4.24
CA THR A 133 6.42 16.16 3.81
C THR A 133 7.55 15.77 2.87
N TYR A 134 7.61 16.42 1.72
CA TYR A 134 8.74 16.41 0.80
C TYR A 134 9.46 17.75 0.90
N THR A 135 10.79 17.72 0.95
CA THR A 135 11.66 18.89 0.94
C THR A 135 12.59 18.81 -0.27
N LEU A 136 12.52 19.81 -1.15
CA LEU A 136 13.39 19.90 -2.32
C LEU A 136 14.83 20.22 -1.88
N ASP A 137 15.81 19.55 -2.49
CA ASP A 137 17.21 19.96 -2.41
C ASP A 137 17.53 20.91 -3.56
N ASP A 138 17.32 22.21 -3.32
CA ASP A 138 17.62 23.28 -4.27
C ASP A 138 19.11 23.33 -4.66
N THR A 139 19.99 22.72 -3.86
CA THR A 139 21.42 22.66 -4.20
C THR A 139 21.77 21.53 -5.17
N ASN A 140 20.78 20.72 -5.56
CA ASN A 140 20.96 19.66 -6.53
C ASN A 140 21.22 20.29 -7.91
N PRO A 141 22.35 19.97 -8.58
CA PRO A 141 22.75 20.63 -9.82
C PRO A 141 21.84 20.33 -11.02
N THR A 142 20.92 19.36 -10.90
CA THR A 142 19.89 19.12 -11.92
C THR A 142 18.66 19.98 -11.69
N VAL A 143 18.35 20.30 -10.42
CA VAL A 143 17.27 21.20 -10.03
C VAL A 143 17.69 22.63 -10.35
N ASP A 144 18.85 23.07 -9.83
CA ASP A 144 19.53 24.38 -10.06
C ASP A 144 19.87 24.69 -11.53
N ALA A 145 19.54 23.79 -12.46
CA ALA A 145 19.81 23.96 -13.89
C ALA A 145 18.52 24.00 -14.72
N LEU A 146 17.35 23.95 -14.07
CA LEU A 146 16.07 24.05 -14.76
C LEU A 146 15.87 25.50 -15.22
N ASN A 147 15.27 25.68 -16.39
CA ASN A 147 14.81 27.01 -16.80
C ASN A 147 13.38 27.24 -16.31
N ASP A 148 12.91 28.49 -16.37
CA ASP A 148 11.52 28.84 -16.06
C ASP A 148 10.52 27.97 -16.82
N GLY A 149 9.74 27.20 -16.07
CA GLY A 149 8.72 26.28 -16.59
C GLY A 149 9.23 24.90 -17.03
N ASP A 150 10.53 24.60 -16.91
CA ASP A 150 11.05 23.26 -17.19
C ASP A 150 10.53 22.26 -16.14
N PRO A 151 9.96 21.12 -16.56
CA PRO A 151 9.42 20.15 -15.62
C PRO A 151 10.46 19.11 -15.21
N LEU A 152 10.50 18.83 -13.91
CA LEU A 152 11.17 17.68 -13.32
C LEU A 152 10.20 16.95 -12.39
N SER A 153 10.46 15.68 -12.09
CA SER A 153 9.63 14.91 -11.18
C SER A 153 10.48 14.05 -10.26
N ASP A 154 10.03 13.96 -9.01
CA ASP A 154 10.56 13.04 -8.02
C ASP A 154 9.45 12.17 -7.43
N SER A 155 9.82 11.10 -6.74
CA SER A 155 8.84 10.22 -6.10
C SER A 155 9.41 9.44 -4.94
N PHE A 156 8.54 9.02 -4.03
CA PHE A 156 8.87 8.11 -2.93
C PHE A 156 7.67 7.19 -2.65
N THR A 157 7.97 6.00 -2.13
CA THR A 157 6.95 4.99 -1.78
C THR A 157 6.84 4.91 -0.27
N VAL A 158 5.60 4.92 0.23
CA VAL A 158 5.27 4.72 1.64
C VAL A 158 4.47 3.43 1.81
N HIS A 159 4.33 2.95 3.05
CA HIS A 159 3.64 1.70 3.35
C HIS A 159 2.67 1.88 4.51
N SER A 160 1.48 1.29 4.41
CA SER A 160 0.64 1.03 5.59
C SER A 160 1.30 -0.02 6.49
N GLU A 161 0.79 -0.18 7.70
CA GLU A 161 1.38 -1.11 8.69
C GLU A 161 1.47 -2.55 8.19
N ASP A 162 0.46 -3.02 7.45
CA ASP A 162 0.40 -4.34 6.79
C ASP A 162 1.42 -4.50 5.63
N GLY A 163 2.05 -3.41 5.21
CA GLY A 163 3.01 -3.38 4.11
C GLY A 163 2.40 -3.02 2.74
N THR A 164 1.12 -2.67 2.66
CA THR A 164 0.52 -2.20 1.41
C THR A 164 1.16 -0.88 0.97
N SER A 165 1.63 -0.83 -0.28
CA SER A 165 2.48 0.28 -0.77
C SER A 165 1.69 1.37 -1.48
N GLN A 166 2.07 2.64 -1.30
CA GLN A 166 1.55 3.80 -2.03
C GLN A 166 2.70 4.68 -2.56
N LEU A 167 2.68 4.99 -3.87
CA LEU A 167 3.62 5.93 -4.50
C LEU A 167 3.10 7.37 -4.37
N ILE A 168 3.97 8.29 -3.95
CA ILE A 168 3.74 9.74 -3.97
C ILE A 168 4.62 10.35 -5.06
N THR A 169 4.02 11.18 -5.93
CA THR A 169 4.74 11.86 -7.02
C THR A 169 4.83 13.36 -6.77
N ILE A 170 6.02 13.91 -6.87
CA ILE A 170 6.28 15.34 -6.74
C ILE A 170 6.60 15.91 -8.11
N SER A 171 5.90 16.98 -8.49
CA SER A 171 6.24 17.80 -9.64
C SER A 171 7.14 18.95 -9.20
N ILE A 172 8.23 19.18 -9.92
CA ILE A 172 9.19 20.25 -9.67
C ILE A 172 9.19 21.13 -10.92
N THR A 173 8.91 22.43 -10.76
CA THR A 173 8.98 23.40 -11.85
C THR A 173 10.22 24.26 -11.68
N GLY A 174 11.02 24.37 -12.73
CA GLY A 174 12.15 25.29 -12.73
C GLY A 174 11.74 26.76 -12.67
N THR A 175 12.59 27.59 -12.10
CA THR A 175 12.49 29.05 -12.18
C THR A 175 13.71 29.62 -12.91
N ASN A 176 13.65 30.89 -13.34
CA ASN A 176 14.77 31.46 -14.09
C ASN A 176 15.84 32.04 -13.16
N ASP A 177 17.01 31.42 -13.18
CA ASP A 177 18.22 31.97 -12.58
C ASP A 177 18.67 33.30 -13.18
N ALA A 178 19.19 34.18 -12.32
CA ALA A 178 19.85 35.38 -12.77
C ALA A 178 21.17 35.04 -13.46
N ALA A 179 21.31 35.45 -14.72
CA ALA A 179 22.55 35.25 -15.47
C ALA A 179 23.76 35.88 -14.75
N ILE A 180 24.76 35.06 -14.45
CA ILE A 180 26.06 35.54 -13.97
C ILE A 180 26.86 36.00 -15.18
N ILE A 181 26.97 37.31 -15.38
CA ILE A 181 27.85 37.90 -16.40
C ILE A 181 29.23 38.13 -15.76
N ASP A 182 30.18 37.23 -16.02
CA ASP A 182 31.60 37.44 -15.75
C ASP A 182 32.41 37.60 -17.04
N GLY A 183 33.55 38.31 -16.96
CA GLY A 183 34.40 38.61 -18.12
C GLY A 183 35.03 40.01 -18.09
N THR A 184 36.02 40.22 -18.95
CA THR A 184 36.64 41.54 -19.12
C THR A 184 35.72 42.44 -19.95
N THR A 185 35.08 43.41 -19.31
CA THR A 185 34.15 44.36 -19.98
C THR A 185 34.87 45.52 -20.68
N SER A 186 36.20 45.47 -20.77
CA SER A 186 37.01 46.49 -21.42
C SER A 186 38.04 45.87 -22.34
N GLY A 187 38.22 46.50 -23.51
CA GLY A 187 39.29 46.25 -24.44
C GLY A 187 39.82 47.59 -24.93
N ALA A 188 41.13 47.69 -25.11
CA ALA A 188 41.75 48.82 -25.80
C ALA A 188 41.84 48.48 -27.29
N VAL A 189 41.41 49.42 -28.14
CA VAL A 189 41.75 49.39 -29.56
C VAL A 189 42.82 50.44 -29.79
N ASP A 190 43.83 50.10 -30.57
CA ASP A 190 44.80 51.05 -31.12
C ASP A 190 44.40 51.29 -32.57
N GLU A 191 44.18 52.55 -32.94
CA GLU A 191 43.68 52.95 -34.25
C GLU A 191 44.80 53.10 -35.30
N ASP A 192 46.07 52.94 -34.88
CA ASP A 192 47.23 53.20 -35.72
C ASP A 192 48.01 51.92 -36.04
N GLY A 193 47.62 51.25 -37.12
CA GLY A 193 48.51 50.35 -37.86
C GLY A 193 49.45 51.16 -38.75
N ALA A 194 50.71 51.34 -38.33
CA ALA A 194 51.82 51.82 -39.16
C ALA A 194 52.83 50.71 -39.43
#